data_AF-R1FTV5-F1
#
_entry.id   AF-R1FTV5-F1
#
_cell.length_a   1.000
_cell.length_b   1.000
_cell.length_c   1.000
_cell.angle_alpha   90.00
_cell.angle_beta   90.00
_cell.angle_gamma   90.00
#
_symmetry.space_group_name_H-M   'P 1'
#
loop_
_entity.id
_entity.type
_entity.pdbx_description
1 polymer ?
#
loop_
_entity_poly.entity_id
_entity_poly.type
_entity_poly.pdbx_seq_one_letter_code
_entity_poly.pdbx_strand_id
1 'polypeptide(L)'
;MSPRSRAVYKDFSHTLRSKETQVRGARYAQQLAERCLHDLPEAVHWRVHLEMADLAKREKSFGRARQLYRMATQLQPTAPQAWLEFAKMEEERGHFSRCEKILTLGLRHCPYHEALMLKGIKHLERMGELRAARSLLSQLQYVPVNQSWRTVLEGALLEARAGETAMARRVFKFLLHAAPWYGPVWFEACRFEQRCGHPQEALRVAEEGLKQLPRYGPLWFSVMRLLECALPNRHELVHATRAHVERGVRHISKDLVWKLWFEAAQVEERNGNLARSRSAYVKSVGACAPNLRWKVWLGGARSELSYSRFDVSQALLERALAESPPKTRAIVMLEQSRLYELRGDIEAARGLLRSARKSARSEWKVFLESVLLEMRSEATSRALREARRALEVHRGTGRLWAVLIQLEQASGVHHQLRVFQQALLEVPKSGEVWCEGARICLNPFSDCFNLEAAHNFLDFAIEFTPQYGDSFIEYLRLMMLVGAPDADVERLWQLCINAEPNYGTLWFHSKRTVLLTTRQVLESATELLRRELSEWRSVYDAAIARAARPDFRSTALAAVTAAMLARTGGSADSDAPAAPAPLPPPPLNLPASLPPVEAADFVTGSVALNRMHRQLGRLGLEERRALIYGGDMIVP
;
A
#
# COMPACT_ATOMS: atom_id res chain seq x y z
N MET A 1 16.02 -35.16 20.42
CA MET A 1 17.43 -34.72 20.57
C MET A 1 17.80 -34.77 22.04
N SER A 2 18.97 -35.33 22.37
CA SER A 2 19.54 -35.23 23.72
C SER A 2 19.93 -33.79 24.06
N PRO A 3 20.07 -33.42 25.35
CA PRO A 3 20.53 -32.08 25.75
C PRO A 3 21.88 -31.71 25.12
N ARG A 4 22.80 -32.67 24.99
CA ARG A 4 24.11 -32.49 24.36
C ARG A 4 24.00 -32.17 22.86
N SER A 5 23.23 -32.94 22.10
CA SER A 5 23.02 -32.66 20.67
C SER A 5 22.30 -31.33 20.45
N ARG A 6 21.39 -30.93 21.36
CA ARG A 6 20.72 -29.62 21.28
C ARG A 6 21.70 -28.46 21.52
N ALA A 7 22.65 -28.62 22.43
CA ALA A 7 23.71 -27.64 22.67
C ALA A 7 24.62 -27.49 21.44
N VAL A 8 25.10 -28.61 20.88
CA VAL A 8 25.94 -28.62 19.66
C VAL A 8 25.22 -27.96 18.48
N TYR A 9 23.95 -28.29 18.23
CA TYR A 9 23.17 -27.65 17.17
C TYR A 9 22.96 -26.14 17.42
N LYS A 10 22.68 -25.74 18.67
CA LYS A 10 22.47 -24.33 19.01
C LYS A 10 23.75 -23.52 18.79
N ASP A 11 24.89 -24.08 19.18
CA ASP A 11 26.20 -23.46 18.97
C ASP A 11 26.54 -23.34 17.48
N PHE A 12 26.31 -24.39 16.70
CA PHE A 12 26.40 -24.35 15.24
C PHE A 12 25.52 -23.25 14.64
N SER A 13 24.23 -23.24 14.99
CA SER A 13 23.24 -22.31 14.43
C SER A 13 23.53 -20.85 14.82
N HIS A 14 24.11 -20.62 16.00
CA HIS A 14 24.60 -19.30 16.42
C HIS A 14 25.86 -18.89 15.65
N THR A 15 26.84 -19.78 15.56
CA THR A 15 28.13 -19.54 14.87
C THR A 15 27.93 -19.33 13.37
N LEU A 16 27.03 -20.08 12.73
CA LEU A 16 26.66 -19.91 11.32
C LEU A 16 26.06 -18.53 11.05
N ARG A 17 25.31 -17.97 12.01
CA ARG A 17 24.70 -16.63 11.91
C ARG A 17 25.61 -15.49 12.37
N SER A 18 26.81 -15.81 12.86
CA SER A 18 27.77 -14.81 13.33
C SER A 18 28.34 -13.98 12.17
N LYS A 19 28.84 -12.77 12.51
CA LYS A 19 29.57 -11.92 11.55
C LYS A 19 30.85 -12.59 11.05
N GLU A 20 31.46 -13.46 11.84
CA GLU A 20 32.69 -14.18 11.47
C GLU A 20 32.46 -15.12 10.28
N THR A 21 31.35 -15.86 10.29
CA THR A 21 30.95 -16.69 9.15
C THR A 21 30.63 -15.87 7.91
N GLN A 22 30.03 -14.68 8.08
CA GLN A 22 29.78 -13.76 6.96
C GLN A 22 31.07 -13.23 6.33
N VAL A 23 32.13 -13.02 7.12
CA VAL A 23 33.43 -12.53 6.64
C VAL A 23 34.26 -13.66 6.00
N ARG A 24 34.27 -14.86 6.59
CA ARG A 24 35.04 -16.01 6.09
C ARG A 24 34.37 -16.72 4.90
N GLY A 25 33.09 -16.45 4.66
CA GLY A 25 32.35 -16.88 3.48
C GLY A 25 31.96 -18.37 3.46
N ALA A 26 31.40 -18.80 2.33
CA ALA A 26 30.74 -20.10 2.16
C ALA A 26 31.61 -21.33 2.46
N ARG A 27 32.93 -21.26 2.29
CA ARG A 27 33.84 -22.38 2.59
C ARG A 27 33.94 -22.67 4.09
N TYR A 28 34.02 -21.63 4.91
CA TYR A 28 34.06 -21.78 6.36
C TYR A 28 32.72 -22.30 6.91
N ALA A 29 31.60 -21.78 6.38
CA ALA A 29 30.27 -22.28 6.71
C ALA A 29 30.11 -23.78 6.39
N GLN A 30 30.68 -24.24 5.27
CA GLN A 30 30.65 -25.65 4.90
C GLN A 30 31.48 -26.52 5.85
N GLN A 31 32.70 -26.12 6.20
CA GLN A 31 33.53 -26.84 7.16
C GLN A 31 32.86 -26.93 8.54
N LEU A 32 32.20 -25.85 8.96
CA LEU A 32 31.43 -25.82 10.19
C LEU A 32 30.25 -26.80 10.14
N ALA A 33 29.55 -26.86 9.00
CA ALA A 33 28.46 -27.81 8.78
C ALA A 33 28.96 -29.27 8.78
N GLU A 34 30.08 -29.57 8.12
CA GLU A 34 30.69 -30.91 8.08
C GLU A 34 31.08 -31.41 9.48
N ARG A 35 31.71 -30.54 10.28
CA ARG A 35 32.01 -30.85 11.71
C ARG A 35 30.73 -31.09 12.50
N CYS A 36 29.72 -30.25 12.30
CA CYS A 36 28.45 -30.39 13.00
C CYS A 36 27.69 -31.66 12.59
N LEU A 37 27.76 -32.08 11.32
CA LEU A 37 27.17 -33.33 10.84
C LEU A 37 27.87 -34.55 11.44
N HIS A 38 29.20 -34.52 11.61
CA HIS A 38 29.93 -35.59 12.28
C HIS A 38 29.53 -35.75 13.77
N ASP A 39 29.34 -34.63 14.47
CA ASP A 39 29.05 -34.63 15.91
C ASP A 39 27.56 -34.84 16.25
N LEU A 40 26.67 -34.66 15.27
CA LEU A 40 25.23 -34.81 15.44
C LEU A 40 24.71 -36.16 14.90
N PRO A 41 23.69 -36.75 15.53
CA PRO A 41 23.00 -37.91 14.97
C PRO A 41 22.34 -37.60 13.63
N GLU A 42 22.28 -38.60 12.74
CA GLU A 42 21.67 -38.49 11.39
C GLU A 42 20.25 -37.93 11.40
N ALA A 43 19.45 -38.26 12.42
CA ALA A 43 18.09 -37.75 12.62
C ALA A 43 17.98 -36.21 12.70
N VAL A 44 19.10 -35.50 12.88
CA VAL A 44 19.15 -34.03 12.99
C VAL A 44 19.83 -33.37 11.79
N HIS A 45 20.48 -34.14 10.92
CA HIS A 45 21.23 -33.63 9.77
C HIS A 45 20.38 -32.75 8.85
N TRP A 46 19.09 -33.06 8.70
CA TRP A 46 18.15 -32.24 7.92
C TRP A 46 18.09 -30.78 8.40
N ARG A 47 18.28 -30.51 9.71
CA ARG A 47 18.28 -29.14 10.26
C ARG A 47 19.55 -28.39 9.88
N VAL A 48 20.69 -29.07 9.84
CA VAL A 48 21.97 -28.50 9.40
C VAL A 48 21.87 -28.13 7.91
N HIS A 49 21.34 -29.04 7.08
CA HIS A 49 21.10 -28.76 5.67
C HIS A 49 20.11 -27.61 5.45
N LEU A 50 19.06 -27.51 6.26
CA LEU A 50 18.09 -26.40 6.19
C LEU A 50 18.75 -25.04 6.48
N GLU A 51 19.53 -24.92 7.55
CA GLU A 51 20.25 -23.67 7.89
C GLU A 51 21.30 -23.30 6.82
N MET A 52 21.99 -24.30 6.27
CA MET A 52 22.90 -24.10 5.15
C MET A 52 22.17 -23.65 3.87
N ALA A 53 20.96 -24.16 3.62
CA ALA A 53 20.14 -23.75 2.50
C ALA A 53 19.67 -22.29 2.64
N ASP A 54 19.31 -21.87 3.85
CA ASP A 54 18.97 -20.48 4.17
C ASP A 54 20.16 -19.53 4.00
N LEU A 55 21.37 -19.96 4.39
CA LEU A 55 22.59 -19.20 4.14
C LEU A 55 22.83 -19.06 2.62
N ALA A 56 22.78 -20.16 1.87
CA ALA A 56 22.95 -20.14 0.42
C ALA A 56 21.90 -19.26 -0.29
N LYS A 57 20.66 -19.22 0.23
CA LYS A 57 19.60 -18.30 -0.22
C LYS A 57 20.00 -16.83 -0.03
N ARG A 58 20.55 -16.47 1.13
CA ARG A 58 21.04 -15.10 1.42
C ARG A 58 22.24 -14.72 0.55
N GLU A 59 23.11 -15.66 0.26
CA GLU A 59 24.26 -15.50 -0.65
C GLU A 59 23.86 -15.52 -2.15
N LYS A 60 22.55 -15.55 -2.46
CA LYS A 60 22.00 -15.61 -3.83
C LYS A 60 22.46 -16.85 -4.63
N SER A 61 22.97 -17.88 -3.96
CA SER A 61 23.41 -19.15 -4.54
C SER A 61 22.24 -20.15 -4.62
N PHE A 62 21.24 -19.84 -5.44
CA PHE A 62 19.98 -20.58 -5.49
C PHE A 62 20.11 -22.04 -5.96
N GLY A 63 21.09 -22.35 -6.81
CA GLY A 63 21.37 -23.73 -7.22
C GLY A 63 21.78 -24.61 -6.04
N ARG A 64 22.71 -24.12 -5.22
CA ARG A 64 23.16 -24.78 -3.99
C ARG A 64 22.04 -24.84 -2.96
N ALA A 65 21.32 -23.74 -2.75
CA ALA A 65 20.19 -23.70 -1.82
C ALA A 65 19.16 -24.79 -2.17
N ARG A 66 18.80 -24.93 -3.45
CA ARG A 66 17.86 -25.96 -3.93
C ARG A 66 18.32 -27.39 -3.65
N GLN A 67 19.61 -27.68 -3.82
CA GLN A 67 20.17 -29.00 -3.49
C GLN A 67 20.06 -29.28 -1.99
N LEU A 68 20.43 -28.31 -1.15
CA LEU A 68 20.39 -28.44 0.30
C LEU A 68 18.96 -28.57 0.84
N TYR A 69 17.99 -27.81 0.30
CA TYR A 69 16.58 -27.99 0.65
C TYR A 69 16.06 -29.37 0.26
N ARG A 70 16.42 -29.88 -0.93
CA ARG A 70 16.05 -31.25 -1.34
C ARG A 70 16.61 -32.28 -0.37
N MET A 71 17.89 -32.19 -0.01
CA MET A 71 18.50 -33.07 0.99
C MET A 71 17.75 -33.01 2.32
N ALA A 72 17.43 -31.81 2.82
CA ALA A 72 16.67 -31.65 4.06
C ALA A 72 15.29 -32.31 3.99
N THR A 73 14.56 -32.14 2.88
CA THR A 73 13.24 -32.78 2.69
C THR A 73 13.31 -34.30 2.50
N GLN A 74 14.40 -34.84 1.94
CA GLN A 74 14.60 -36.28 1.79
C GLN A 74 14.97 -36.95 3.12
N LEU A 75 15.84 -36.31 3.91
CA LEU A 75 16.26 -36.81 5.22
C LEU A 75 15.11 -36.80 6.24
N GLN A 76 14.23 -35.78 6.19
CA GLN A 76 13.06 -35.71 7.06
C GLN A 76 11.82 -35.22 6.29
N PRO A 77 11.10 -36.12 5.61
CA PRO A 77 9.89 -35.75 4.84
C PRO A 77 8.76 -35.21 5.71
N THR A 78 8.67 -35.64 6.98
CA THR A 78 7.64 -35.19 7.93
C THR A 78 7.97 -33.86 8.61
N ALA A 79 9.05 -33.16 8.20
CA ALA A 79 9.38 -31.83 8.70
C ALA A 79 8.75 -30.73 7.81
N PRO A 80 7.63 -30.10 8.22
CA PRO A 80 6.94 -29.12 7.39
C PRO A 80 7.74 -27.85 7.14
N GLN A 81 8.66 -27.50 8.04
CA GLN A 81 9.51 -26.32 7.94
C GLN A 81 10.41 -26.37 6.69
N ALA A 82 10.97 -27.53 6.36
CA ALA A 82 11.85 -27.69 5.20
C ALA A 82 11.09 -27.46 3.88
N TRP A 83 9.90 -28.06 3.76
CA TRP A 83 9.01 -27.86 2.61
C TRP A 83 8.57 -26.40 2.46
N LEU A 84 8.24 -25.74 3.57
CA LEU A 84 7.76 -24.36 3.57
C LEU A 84 8.84 -23.39 3.07
N GLU A 85 10.06 -23.47 3.61
CA GLU A 85 11.17 -22.59 3.19
C GLU A 85 11.62 -22.88 1.76
N PHE A 86 11.58 -24.14 1.32
CA PHE A 86 11.87 -24.50 -0.06
C PHE A 86 10.84 -23.91 -1.04
N ALA A 87 9.55 -24.06 -0.73
CA ALA A 87 8.47 -23.50 -1.55
C ALA A 87 8.54 -21.96 -1.63
N LYS A 88 8.79 -21.27 -0.50
CA LYS A 88 8.97 -19.80 -0.47
C LYS A 88 10.09 -19.34 -1.39
N MET A 89 11.25 -20.01 -1.35
CA MET A 89 12.40 -19.65 -2.17
C MET A 89 12.13 -19.81 -3.68
N GLU A 90 11.43 -20.86 -4.11
CA GLU A 90 11.05 -21.01 -5.53
C GLU A 90 10.02 -19.97 -5.97
N GLU A 91 9.07 -19.62 -5.11
CA GLU A 91 8.08 -18.57 -5.42
C GLU A 91 8.72 -17.18 -5.50
N GLU A 92 9.63 -16.83 -4.58
CA GLU A 92 10.40 -15.57 -4.62
C GLU A 92 11.20 -15.42 -5.91
N ARG A 93 11.59 -16.55 -6.52
CA ARG A 93 12.31 -16.61 -7.80
C ARG A 93 11.38 -16.59 -9.02
N GLY A 94 10.06 -16.66 -8.83
CA GLY A 94 9.07 -16.73 -9.90
C GLY A 94 8.88 -18.14 -10.48
N HIS A 95 9.43 -19.19 -9.86
CA HIS A 95 9.24 -20.57 -10.34
C HIS A 95 7.96 -21.20 -9.76
N PHE A 96 6.81 -20.66 -10.13
CA PHE A 96 5.51 -21.04 -9.57
C PHE A 96 5.19 -22.55 -9.73
N SER A 97 5.40 -23.14 -10.91
CA SER A 97 5.16 -24.58 -11.13
C SER A 97 6.02 -25.49 -10.23
N ARG A 98 7.25 -25.07 -9.90
CA ARG A 98 8.10 -25.84 -8.97
C ARG A 98 7.59 -25.69 -7.54
N CYS A 99 7.19 -24.49 -7.14
CA CYS A 99 6.58 -24.22 -5.84
C CYS A 99 5.35 -25.12 -5.62
N GLU A 100 4.45 -25.19 -6.60
CA GLU A 100 3.26 -26.04 -6.56
C GLU A 100 3.60 -27.52 -6.33
N LYS A 101 4.56 -28.05 -7.10
CA LYS A 101 5.03 -29.45 -6.94
C LYS A 101 5.61 -29.71 -5.56
N ILE A 102 6.40 -28.77 -5.03
CA ILE A 102 7.01 -28.86 -3.70
C ILE A 102 5.93 -28.83 -2.62
N LEU A 103 4.95 -27.93 -2.73
CA LEU A 103 3.83 -27.83 -1.78
C LEU A 103 2.97 -29.09 -1.80
N THR A 104 2.66 -29.60 -2.99
CA THR A 104 1.90 -30.85 -3.16
C THR A 104 2.63 -32.03 -2.52
N LEU A 105 3.93 -32.18 -2.74
CA LEU A 105 4.73 -33.22 -2.10
C LEU A 105 4.81 -33.03 -0.58
N GLY A 106 5.04 -31.81 -0.12
CA GLY A 106 5.08 -31.49 1.31
C GLY A 106 3.78 -31.82 2.03
N LEU A 107 2.62 -31.53 1.42
CA LEU A 107 1.31 -31.85 1.97
C LEU A 107 0.98 -33.34 1.96
N ARG A 108 1.56 -34.13 1.03
CA ARG A 108 1.45 -35.60 1.07
C ARG A 108 2.18 -36.19 2.29
N HIS A 109 3.34 -35.65 2.65
CA HIS A 109 4.13 -36.12 3.80
C HIS A 109 3.69 -35.51 5.13
N CYS A 110 3.18 -34.28 5.11
CA CYS A 110 2.70 -33.53 6.27
C CYS A 110 1.24 -33.10 6.05
N PRO A 111 0.28 -34.05 6.04
CA PRO A 111 -1.12 -33.72 5.80
C PRO A 111 -1.64 -32.77 6.89
N TYR A 112 -2.50 -31.84 6.48
CA TYR A 112 -3.19 -30.88 7.38
C TYR A 112 -2.28 -29.91 8.15
N HIS A 113 -0.97 -29.89 7.89
CA HIS A 113 -0.09 -28.94 8.56
C HIS A 113 -0.45 -27.50 8.18
N GLU A 114 -0.94 -26.74 9.17
CA GLU A 114 -1.57 -25.42 9.00
C GLU A 114 -0.73 -24.46 8.14
N ALA A 115 0.56 -24.30 8.43
CA ALA A 115 1.40 -23.36 7.69
C ALA A 115 1.67 -23.78 6.23
N LEU A 116 1.70 -25.08 5.94
CA LEU A 116 1.89 -25.58 4.57
C LEU A 116 0.59 -25.43 3.78
N MET A 117 -0.54 -25.75 4.40
CA MET A 117 -1.87 -25.57 3.82
C MET A 117 -2.11 -24.10 3.48
N LEU A 118 -1.86 -23.18 4.43
CA LEU A 118 -1.95 -21.73 4.20
C LEU A 118 -1.08 -21.27 3.03
N LYS A 119 0.15 -21.78 2.93
CA LYS A 119 1.03 -21.45 1.80
C LYS A 119 0.49 -22.00 0.47
N GLY A 120 -0.03 -23.22 0.48
CA GLY A 120 -0.72 -23.86 -0.65
C GLY A 120 -1.90 -23.03 -1.15
N ILE A 121 -2.80 -22.65 -0.24
CA ILE A 121 -3.99 -21.84 -0.57
C ILE A 121 -3.59 -20.52 -1.22
N LYS A 122 -2.66 -19.78 -0.61
CA LYS A 122 -2.20 -18.48 -1.15
C LYS A 122 -1.50 -18.62 -2.50
N HIS A 123 -0.74 -19.70 -2.67
CA HIS A 123 -0.08 -19.99 -3.93
C HIS A 123 -1.11 -20.26 -5.04
N LEU A 124 -2.08 -21.15 -4.78
CA LEU A 124 -3.14 -21.48 -5.73
C LEU A 124 -4.02 -20.27 -6.05
N GLU A 125 -4.36 -19.46 -5.05
CA GLU A 125 -5.08 -18.20 -5.25
C GLU A 125 -4.32 -17.24 -6.17
N ARG A 126 -3.01 -17.08 -5.96
CA ARG A 126 -2.17 -16.24 -6.82
C ARG A 126 -2.11 -16.75 -8.27
N MET A 127 -2.21 -18.06 -8.47
CA MET A 127 -2.27 -18.67 -9.79
C MET A 127 -3.68 -18.61 -10.42
N GLY A 128 -4.70 -18.12 -9.69
CA GLY A 128 -6.10 -18.13 -10.13
C GLY A 128 -6.80 -19.48 -9.99
N GLU A 129 -6.16 -20.47 -9.37
CA GLU A 129 -6.60 -21.85 -9.20
C GLU A 129 -7.57 -22.01 -8.00
N LEU A 130 -8.68 -21.26 -7.99
CA LEU A 130 -9.62 -21.24 -6.86
C LEU A 130 -10.23 -22.62 -6.56
N ARG A 131 -10.47 -23.44 -7.59
CA ARG A 131 -11.00 -24.80 -7.43
C ARG A 131 -10.04 -25.71 -6.68
N ALA A 132 -8.75 -25.64 -7.01
CA ALA A 132 -7.72 -26.41 -6.31
C ALA A 132 -7.58 -25.95 -4.85
N ALA A 133 -7.66 -24.63 -4.59
CA ALA A 133 -7.62 -24.10 -3.24
C ALA A 133 -8.81 -24.59 -2.40
N ARG A 134 -10.02 -24.61 -2.97
CA ARG A 134 -11.23 -25.17 -2.33
C ARG A 134 -11.13 -26.67 -2.08
N SER A 135 -10.53 -27.42 -3.01
CA SER A 135 -10.26 -28.86 -2.85
C SER A 135 -9.29 -29.12 -1.69
N LEU A 136 -8.28 -28.27 -1.52
CA LEU A 136 -7.37 -28.37 -0.38
C LEU A 136 -8.06 -28.03 0.94
N LEU A 137 -8.94 -27.03 0.95
CA LEU A 137 -9.76 -26.69 2.13
C LEU A 137 -10.74 -27.80 2.51
N SER A 138 -11.35 -28.50 1.55
CA SER A 138 -12.32 -29.56 1.84
C SER A 138 -11.70 -30.76 2.57
N GLN A 139 -10.39 -30.98 2.42
CA GLN A 139 -9.66 -32.02 3.15
C GLN A 139 -9.69 -31.79 4.68
N LEU A 140 -9.97 -30.57 5.13
CA LEU A 140 -10.06 -30.22 6.55
C LEU A 140 -11.43 -30.53 7.18
N GLN A 141 -12.40 -31.04 6.41
CA GLN A 141 -13.77 -31.27 6.90
C GLN A 141 -13.83 -32.09 8.21
N TYR A 142 -12.93 -33.05 8.38
CA TYR A 142 -12.89 -33.93 9.55
C TYR A 142 -11.79 -33.55 10.56
N VAL A 143 -11.07 -32.45 10.31
CA VAL A 143 -10.01 -31.97 11.22
C VAL A 143 -10.62 -31.03 12.26
N PRO A 144 -10.42 -31.29 13.57
CA PRO A 144 -10.91 -30.43 14.64
C PRO A 144 -10.54 -28.95 14.43
N VAL A 145 -11.51 -28.05 14.61
CA VAL A 145 -11.34 -26.60 14.34
C VAL A 145 -10.24 -25.97 15.18
N ASN A 146 -10.04 -26.44 16.41
CA ASN A 146 -8.94 -25.96 17.27
C ASN A 146 -7.55 -26.12 16.64
N GLN A 147 -7.38 -27.03 15.67
CA GLN A 147 -6.12 -27.27 14.94
C GLN A 147 -6.11 -26.66 13.53
N SER A 148 -7.27 -26.27 12.99
CA SER A 148 -7.41 -25.86 11.58
C SER A 148 -7.99 -24.46 11.38
N TRP A 149 -8.36 -23.76 12.46
CA TRP A 149 -9.07 -22.47 12.38
C TRP A 149 -8.33 -21.40 11.56
N ARG A 150 -6.98 -21.34 11.52
CA ARG A 150 -6.30 -20.35 10.65
C ARG A 150 -6.50 -20.67 9.19
N THR A 151 -6.43 -21.96 8.84
CA THR A 151 -6.63 -22.40 7.46
C THR A 151 -8.07 -22.18 7.02
N VAL A 152 -9.04 -22.47 7.90
CA VAL A 152 -10.47 -22.20 7.63
C VAL A 152 -10.75 -20.70 7.53
N LEU A 153 -10.11 -19.87 8.38
CA LEU A 153 -10.18 -18.41 8.29
C LEU A 153 -9.61 -17.90 6.98
N GLU A 154 -8.46 -18.42 6.52
CA GLU A 154 -7.92 -18.07 5.21
C GLU A 154 -8.84 -18.51 4.08
N GLY A 155 -9.54 -19.65 4.22
CA GLY A 155 -10.59 -20.07 3.30
C GLY A 155 -11.75 -19.07 3.23
N ALA A 156 -12.24 -18.58 4.37
CA ALA A 156 -13.28 -17.54 4.40
C ALA A 156 -12.80 -16.25 3.70
N LEU A 157 -11.55 -15.86 3.93
CA LEU A 157 -10.95 -14.69 3.30
C LEU A 157 -10.73 -14.87 1.79
N LEU A 158 -10.36 -16.08 1.33
CA LEU A 158 -10.24 -16.43 -0.08
C LEU A 158 -11.61 -16.30 -0.78
N GLU A 159 -12.67 -16.87 -0.21
CA GLU A 159 -14.02 -16.75 -0.78
C GLU A 159 -14.47 -15.29 -0.81
N ALA A 160 -14.17 -14.51 0.23
CA ALA A 160 -14.46 -13.08 0.25
C ALA A 160 -13.72 -12.32 -0.86
N ARG A 161 -12.43 -12.63 -1.10
CA ARG A 161 -11.63 -11.99 -2.15
C ARG A 161 -12.06 -12.40 -3.55
N ALA A 162 -12.55 -13.62 -3.71
CA ALA A 162 -13.13 -14.13 -4.95
C ALA A 162 -14.51 -13.54 -5.29
N GLY A 163 -15.11 -12.76 -4.38
CA GLY A 163 -16.46 -12.20 -4.54
C GLY A 163 -17.58 -13.12 -4.06
N GLU A 164 -17.27 -14.31 -3.54
CA GLU A 164 -18.24 -15.31 -3.06
C GLU A 164 -18.72 -14.99 -1.64
N THR A 165 -19.36 -13.83 -1.49
CA THR A 165 -19.78 -13.27 -0.20
C THR A 165 -20.70 -14.19 0.60
N ALA A 166 -21.60 -14.92 -0.07
CA ALA A 166 -22.52 -15.85 0.58
C ALA A 166 -21.78 -17.03 1.22
N MET A 167 -20.76 -17.56 0.53
CA MET A 167 -19.92 -18.63 1.10
C MET A 167 -19.08 -18.10 2.25
N ALA A 168 -18.37 -16.99 2.04
CA ALA A 168 -17.54 -16.35 3.06
C ALA A 168 -18.33 -16.10 4.35
N ARG A 169 -19.55 -15.54 4.26
CA ARG A 169 -20.44 -15.29 5.40
C ARG A 169 -20.80 -16.58 6.16
N ARG A 170 -21.06 -17.68 5.44
CA ARG A 170 -21.32 -18.99 6.08
C ARG A 170 -20.11 -19.50 6.85
N VAL A 171 -18.91 -19.40 6.26
CA VAL A 171 -17.67 -19.84 6.93
C VAL A 171 -17.35 -18.96 8.13
N PHE A 172 -17.51 -17.62 8.02
CA PHE A 172 -17.37 -16.72 9.17
C PHE A 172 -18.36 -17.08 10.28
N LYS A 173 -19.64 -17.27 9.96
CA LYS A 173 -20.64 -17.69 10.96
C LYS A 173 -20.20 -18.97 11.68
N PHE A 174 -19.72 -19.97 10.95
CA PHE A 174 -19.18 -21.20 11.54
C PHE A 174 -17.98 -20.91 12.47
N LEU A 175 -17.00 -20.13 12.01
CA LEU A 175 -15.81 -19.77 12.78
C LEU A 175 -16.12 -19.00 14.07
N LEU A 176 -17.11 -18.09 14.04
CA LEU A 176 -17.52 -17.33 15.22
C LEU A 176 -18.07 -18.25 16.33
N HIS A 177 -18.72 -19.36 15.98
CA HIS A 177 -19.19 -20.35 16.93
C HIS A 177 -18.09 -21.34 17.34
N ALA A 178 -17.22 -21.72 16.40
CA ALA A 178 -16.23 -22.77 16.61
C ALA A 178 -14.91 -22.27 17.24
N ALA A 179 -14.60 -20.97 17.15
CA ALA A 179 -13.41 -20.36 17.74
C ALA A 179 -13.69 -18.96 18.37
N PRO A 180 -14.71 -18.81 19.25
CA PRO A 180 -15.10 -17.52 19.83
C PRO A 180 -14.00 -16.88 20.69
N TRP A 181 -13.06 -17.68 21.21
CA TRP A 181 -11.95 -17.21 22.04
C TRP A 181 -10.84 -16.49 21.25
N TYR A 182 -10.90 -16.47 19.92
CA TYR A 182 -9.85 -15.88 19.09
C TYR A 182 -10.28 -14.56 18.45
N GLY A 183 -9.76 -13.45 18.98
CA GLY A 183 -10.14 -12.09 18.58
C GLY A 183 -10.02 -11.78 17.08
N PRO A 184 -8.97 -12.22 16.37
CA PRO A 184 -8.88 -11.94 14.94
C PRO A 184 -9.98 -12.58 14.09
N VAL A 185 -10.63 -13.67 14.50
CA VAL A 185 -11.79 -14.20 13.76
C VAL A 185 -12.96 -13.20 13.80
N TRP A 186 -13.26 -12.64 14.97
CA TRP A 186 -14.27 -11.58 15.11
C TRP A 186 -13.90 -10.32 14.32
N PHE A 187 -12.63 -9.93 14.37
CA PHE A 187 -12.14 -8.75 13.64
C PHE A 187 -12.26 -8.91 12.13
N GLU A 188 -11.85 -10.06 11.58
CA GLU A 188 -11.95 -10.32 10.14
C GLU A 188 -13.41 -10.48 9.68
N ALA A 189 -14.28 -11.08 10.48
CA ALA A 189 -15.72 -11.17 10.19
C ALA A 189 -16.38 -9.77 10.18
N CYS A 190 -16.05 -8.94 11.17
CA CYS A 190 -16.47 -7.54 11.24
C CYS A 190 -16.01 -6.76 10.00
N ARG A 191 -14.73 -6.89 9.62
CA ARG A 191 -14.17 -6.26 8.41
C ARG A 191 -14.78 -6.79 7.12
N PHE A 192 -15.14 -8.07 7.07
CA PHE A 192 -15.81 -8.67 5.93
C PHE A 192 -17.18 -8.02 5.70
N GLU A 193 -18.03 -7.92 6.74
CA GLU A 193 -19.34 -7.28 6.59
C GLU A 193 -19.23 -5.79 6.24
N GLN A 194 -18.22 -5.09 6.77
CA GLN A 194 -17.93 -3.71 6.38
C GLN A 194 -17.58 -3.61 4.87
N ARG A 195 -16.75 -4.53 4.35
CA ARG A 195 -16.39 -4.57 2.92
C ARG A 195 -17.59 -4.91 2.03
N CYS A 196 -18.53 -5.72 2.52
CA CYS A 196 -19.79 -6.00 1.84
C CYS A 196 -20.79 -4.82 1.88
N GLY A 197 -20.50 -3.72 2.58
CA GLY A 197 -21.41 -2.59 2.71
C GLY A 197 -22.53 -2.81 3.74
N HIS A 198 -22.34 -3.69 4.72
CA HIS A 198 -23.30 -3.97 5.80
C HIS A 198 -22.78 -3.47 7.16
N PRO A 199 -22.76 -2.15 7.42
CA PRO A 199 -22.18 -1.60 8.65
C PRO A 199 -22.96 -2.01 9.91
N GLN A 200 -24.28 -2.23 9.83
CA GLN A 200 -25.08 -2.68 10.97
C GLN A 200 -24.72 -4.11 11.39
N GLU A 201 -24.55 -5.03 10.42
CA GLU A 201 -24.11 -6.40 10.72
C GLU A 201 -22.67 -6.43 11.22
N ALA A 202 -21.78 -5.62 10.64
CA ALA A 202 -20.41 -5.46 11.14
C ALA A 202 -20.41 -4.99 12.61
N LEU A 203 -21.26 -4.03 12.96
CA LEU A 203 -21.42 -3.53 14.32
C LEU A 203 -21.94 -4.62 15.26
N ARG A 204 -22.94 -5.40 14.82
CA ARG A 204 -23.49 -6.53 15.60
C ARG A 204 -22.42 -7.57 15.90
N VAL A 205 -21.65 -7.98 14.90
CA VAL A 205 -20.56 -8.95 15.05
C VAL A 205 -19.49 -8.41 16.00
N ALA A 206 -19.10 -7.14 15.87
CA ALA A 206 -18.10 -6.55 16.75
C ALA A 206 -18.57 -6.45 18.21
N GLU A 207 -19.83 -6.07 18.45
CA GLU A 207 -20.43 -6.02 19.78
C GLU A 207 -20.53 -7.41 20.43
N GLU A 208 -20.92 -8.43 19.66
CA GLU A 208 -20.93 -9.81 20.13
C GLU A 208 -19.52 -10.31 20.47
N GLY A 209 -18.54 -9.98 19.63
CA GLY A 209 -17.13 -10.28 19.88
C GLY A 209 -16.60 -9.59 21.14
N LEU A 210 -17.01 -8.36 21.45
CA LEU A 210 -16.63 -7.64 22.67
C LEU A 210 -17.27 -8.23 23.93
N LYS A 211 -18.44 -8.86 23.84
CA LYS A 211 -19.02 -9.63 24.96
C LYS A 211 -18.17 -10.86 25.29
N GLN A 212 -17.64 -11.54 24.28
CA GLN A 212 -16.78 -12.72 24.44
C GLN A 212 -15.34 -12.35 24.83
N LEU A 213 -14.80 -11.29 24.23
CA LEU A 213 -13.40 -10.87 24.35
C LEU A 213 -13.28 -9.38 24.74
N PRO A 214 -13.66 -8.98 25.97
CA PRO A 214 -13.69 -7.57 26.37
C PRO A 214 -12.33 -6.86 26.33
N ARG A 215 -11.22 -7.60 26.38
CA ARG A 215 -9.85 -7.05 26.34
C ARG A 215 -9.28 -6.88 24.93
N TYR A 216 -9.98 -7.34 23.90
CA TYR A 216 -9.46 -7.33 22.54
C TYR A 216 -9.60 -5.93 21.90
N GLY A 217 -8.53 -5.14 22.00
CA GLY A 217 -8.46 -3.74 21.58
C GLY A 217 -8.96 -3.42 20.16
N PRO A 218 -8.60 -4.18 19.10
CA PRO A 218 -9.00 -3.87 17.74
C PRO A 218 -10.52 -3.70 17.54
N LEU A 219 -11.34 -4.53 18.19
CA LEU A 219 -12.80 -4.41 18.10
C LEU A 219 -13.33 -3.12 18.71
N TRP A 220 -12.75 -2.65 19.83
CA TRP A 220 -13.15 -1.37 20.44
C TRP A 220 -12.98 -0.20 19.47
N PHE A 221 -11.87 -0.18 18.72
CA PHE A 221 -11.60 0.88 17.74
C PHE A 221 -12.50 0.73 16.49
N SER A 222 -12.71 -0.49 16.01
CA SER A 222 -13.62 -0.76 14.89
C SER A 222 -15.05 -0.34 15.19
N VAL A 223 -15.56 -0.60 16.39
CA VAL A 223 -16.93 -0.19 16.78
C VAL A 223 -17.11 1.32 16.70
N MET A 224 -16.14 2.13 17.15
CA MET A 224 -16.26 3.59 17.05
C MET A 224 -16.48 4.05 15.62
N ARG A 225 -15.71 3.47 14.70
CA ARG A 225 -15.85 3.75 13.27
C ARG A 225 -17.19 3.26 12.70
N LEU A 226 -17.63 2.08 13.11
CA LEU A 226 -18.89 1.50 12.65
C LEU A 226 -20.10 2.24 13.16
N LEU A 227 -20.06 2.80 14.37
CA LEU A 227 -21.12 3.65 14.89
C LEU A 227 -21.34 4.86 13.99
N GLU A 228 -20.27 5.53 13.54
CA GLU A 228 -20.37 6.66 12.60
C GLU A 228 -20.99 6.26 11.26
N CYS A 229 -20.73 5.04 10.79
CA CYS A 229 -21.30 4.54 9.54
C CYS A 229 -22.76 4.05 9.70
N ALA A 230 -23.10 3.45 10.85
CA ALA A 230 -24.38 2.80 11.09
C ALA A 230 -25.45 3.75 11.64
N LEU A 231 -25.05 4.81 12.36
CA LEU A 231 -25.94 5.75 13.03
C LEU A 231 -25.86 7.13 12.36
N PRO A 232 -26.78 7.46 11.43
CA PRO A 232 -26.78 8.77 10.78
C PRO A 232 -27.25 9.89 11.71
N ASN A 233 -28.00 9.57 12.78
CA ASN A 233 -28.44 10.54 13.76
C ASN A 233 -27.27 10.95 14.69
N ARG A 234 -26.86 12.22 14.60
CA ARG A 234 -25.75 12.78 15.39
C ARG A 234 -25.96 12.65 16.90
N HIS A 235 -27.19 12.81 17.39
CA HIS A 235 -27.46 12.74 18.83
C HIS A 235 -27.31 11.30 19.36
N GLU A 236 -27.86 10.33 18.64
CA GLU A 236 -27.72 8.90 18.96
C GLU A 236 -26.27 8.44 18.86
N LEU A 237 -25.56 8.86 17.81
CA LEU A 237 -24.13 8.58 17.61
C LEU A 237 -23.31 9.03 18.83
N VAL A 238 -23.43 10.30 19.22
CA VAL A 238 -22.69 10.85 20.36
C VAL A 238 -23.00 10.07 21.65
N HIS A 239 -24.27 9.74 21.89
CA HIS A 239 -24.66 8.96 23.07
C HIS A 239 -24.05 7.54 23.03
N ALA A 240 -24.13 6.86 21.89
CA ALA A 240 -23.58 5.52 21.70
C ALA A 240 -22.06 5.50 21.81
N THR A 241 -21.35 6.47 21.21
CA THR A 241 -19.89 6.63 21.33
C THR A 241 -19.51 6.81 22.80
N ARG A 242 -20.23 7.63 23.56
CA ARG A 242 -19.95 7.82 24.99
C ARG A 242 -20.13 6.53 25.78
N ALA A 243 -21.28 5.87 25.63
CA ALA A 243 -21.55 4.61 26.33
C ALA A 243 -20.48 3.55 25.98
N HIS A 244 -20.07 3.49 24.72
CA HIS A 244 -19.01 2.60 24.26
C HIS A 244 -17.66 2.92 24.89
N VAL A 245 -17.27 4.19 24.96
CA VAL A 245 -16.02 4.62 25.61
C VAL A 245 -16.04 4.31 27.10
N GLU A 246 -17.13 4.63 27.81
CA GLU A 246 -17.27 4.34 29.23
C GLU A 246 -17.17 2.85 29.55
N ARG A 247 -17.78 2.01 28.71
CA ARG A 247 -17.65 0.55 28.80
C ARG A 247 -16.21 0.11 28.48
N GLY A 248 -15.62 0.65 27.42
CA GLY A 248 -14.28 0.30 26.96
C GLY A 248 -13.19 0.61 27.97
N VAL A 249 -13.22 1.78 28.62
CA VAL A 249 -12.26 2.17 29.67
C VAL A 249 -12.22 1.17 30.82
N ARG A 250 -13.36 0.52 31.14
CA ARG A 250 -13.45 -0.48 32.22
C ARG A 250 -12.88 -1.85 31.84
N HIS A 251 -12.82 -2.18 30.55
CA HIS A 251 -12.51 -3.54 30.07
C HIS A 251 -11.20 -3.66 29.29
N ILE A 252 -10.83 -2.63 28.51
CA ILE A 252 -9.63 -2.65 27.68
C ILE A 252 -8.36 -2.57 28.54
N SER A 253 -7.24 -3.06 28.01
CA SER A 253 -5.92 -2.87 28.63
C SER A 253 -5.63 -1.39 28.88
N LYS A 254 -5.10 -1.05 30.06
CA LYS A 254 -4.81 0.33 30.48
C LYS A 254 -3.96 1.10 29.46
N ASP A 255 -2.99 0.44 28.84
CA ASP A 255 -2.10 1.03 27.82
C ASP A 255 -2.81 1.47 26.53
N LEU A 256 -4.07 1.05 26.33
CA LEU A 256 -4.88 1.38 25.15
C LEU A 256 -6.00 2.39 25.46
N VAL A 257 -6.22 2.73 26.74
CA VAL A 257 -7.28 3.67 27.15
C VAL A 257 -7.12 5.03 26.49
N TRP A 258 -5.89 5.54 26.38
CA TRP A 258 -5.62 6.81 25.70
C TRP A 258 -6.10 6.79 24.24
N LYS A 259 -5.93 5.67 23.54
CA LYS A 259 -6.35 5.53 22.14
C LYS A 259 -7.87 5.52 22.02
N LEU A 260 -8.57 4.93 22.99
CA LEU A 260 -10.03 4.96 23.05
C LEU A 260 -10.56 6.41 23.15
N TRP A 261 -9.98 7.22 24.04
CA TRP A 261 -10.31 8.64 24.15
C TRP A 261 -9.89 9.47 22.93
N PHE A 262 -8.77 9.11 22.29
CA PHE A 262 -8.28 9.77 21.09
C PHE A 262 -9.26 9.60 19.91
N GLU A 263 -9.70 8.37 19.64
CA GLU A 263 -10.70 8.10 18.59
C GLU A 263 -12.04 8.80 18.91
N ALA A 264 -12.48 8.78 20.17
CA ALA A 264 -13.69 9.48 20.59
C ALA A 264 -13.62 10.99 20.35
N ALA A 265 -12.45 11.60 20.57
CA ALA A 265 -12.23 13.02 20.29
C ALA A 265 -12.41 13.34 18.80
N GLN A 266 -12.01 12.43 17.92
CA GLN A 266 -12.13 12.60 16.47
C GLN A 266 -13.56 12.37 15.96
N VAL A 267 -14.30 11.47 16.60
CA VAL A 267 -15.76 11.32 16.35
C VAL A 267 -16.49 12.61 16.74
N GLU A 268 -16.20 13.17 17.92
CA GLU A 268 -16.80 14.44 18.37
C GLU A 268 -16.42 15.63 17.48
N GLU A 269 -15.18 15.67 16.98
CA GLU A 269 -14.73 16.66 16.01
C GLU A 269 -15.59 16.64 14.74
N ARG A 270 -15.72 15.47 14.11
CA ARG A 270 -16.52 15.28 12.88
C ARG A 270 -17.99 15.59 13.08
N ASN A 271 -18.49 15.46 14.31
CA ASN A 271 -19.86 15.80 14.69
C ASN A 271 -20.09 17.29 15.01
N GLY A 272 -19.07 18.14 14.88
CA GLY A 272 -19.20 19.58 15.13
C GLY A 272 -19.00 19.99 16.60
N ASN A 273 -18.59 19.07 17.49
CA ASN A 273 -18.54 19.28 18.94
C ASN A 273 -17.12 19.57 19.43
N LEU A 274 -16.51 20.69 19.05
CA LEU A 274 -15.12 21.03 19.42
C LEU A 274 -14.86 20.99 20.94
N ALA A 275 -15.76 21.50 21.77
CA ALA A 275 -15.59 21.49 23.23
C ALA A 275 -15.48 20.06 23.81
N ARG A 276 -16.26 19.13 23.27
CA ARG A 276 -16.23 17.72 23.68
C ARG A 276 -15.00 17.01 23.14
N SER A 277 -14.63 17.30 21.89
CA SER A 277 -13.39 16.82 21.29
C SER A 277 -12.17 17.21 22.16
N ARG A 278 -12.07 18.47 22.58
CA ARG A 278 -11.04 18.95 23.52
C ARG A 278 -11.05 18.18 24.84
N SER A 279 -12.23 17.99 25.45
CA SER A 279 -12.36 17.23 26.70
C SER A 279 -11.86 15.79 26.57
N ALA A 280 -12.20 15.12 25.45
CA ALA A 280 -11.73 13.77 25.16
C ALA A 280 -10.21 13.72 24.90
N TYR A 281 -9.64 14.69 24.17
CA TYR A 281 -8.18 14.79 24.01
C TYR A 281 -7.46 15.01 25.35
N VAL A 282 -7.99 15.84 26.25
CA VAL A 282 -7.40 16.03 27.60
C VAL A 282 -7.38 14.71 28.38
N LYS A 283 -8.47 13.95 28.35
CA LYS A 283 -8.53 12.60 28.95
C LYS A 283 -7.54 11.63 28.29
N SER A 284 -7.41 11.71 26.97
CA SER A 284 -6.45 10.91 26.20
C SER A 284 -5.02 11.20 26.65
N VAL A 285 -4.61 12.47 26.73
CA VAL A 285 -3.27 12.87 27.23
C VAL A 285 -3.01 12.35 28.64
N GLY A 286 -4.01 12.47 29.53
CA GLY A 286 -3.90 11.99 30.91
C GLY A 286 -3.68 10.49 31.03
N ALA A 287 -4.28 9.69 30.15
CA ALA A 287 -4.11 8.24 30.10
C ALA A 287 -2.90 7.79 29.23
N CYS A 288 -2.28 8.69 28.48
CA CYS A 288 -1.26 8.37 27.49
C CYS A 288 0.14 8.32 28.10
N ALA A 289 0.92 7.31 27.74
CA ALA A 289 2.33 7.22 28.06
C ALA A 289 3.10 8.44 27.48
N PRO A 290 4.07 9.04 28.19
CA PRO A 290 4.74 10.27 27.77
C PRO A 290 5.32 10.22 26.34
N ASN A 291 5.91 9.10 25.94
CA ASN A 291 6.51 8.89 24.62
C ASN A 291 5.49 8.84 23.45
N LEU A 292 4.19 8.78 23.75
CA LEU A 292 3.10 8.74 22.78
C LEU A 292 2.22 9.99 22.80
N ARG A 293 2.35 10.87 23.80
CA ARG A 293 1.53 12.09 23.95
C ARG A 293 1.59 13.02 22.75
N TRP A 294 2.74 13.10 22.08
CA TRP A 294 2.90 13.87 20.84
C TRP A 294 1.89 13.50 19.76
N LYS A 295 1.42 12.24 19.71
CA LYS A 295 0.35 11.82 18.76
C LYS A 295 -0.99 12.44 19.10
N VAL A 296 -1.28 12.56 20.40
CA VAL A 296 -2.51 13.18 20.91
C VAL A 296 -2.49 14.69 20.63
N TRP A 297 -1.35 15.35 20.88
CA TRP A 297 -1.15 16.75 20.53
C TRP A 297 -1.28 17.00 19.03
N LEU A 298 -0.71 16.13 18.20
CA LEU A 298 -0.83 16.22 16.75
C LEU A 298 -2.30 16.06 16.29
N GLY A 299 -3.03 15.08 16.85
CA GLY A 299 -4.46 14.91 16.57
C GLY A 299 -5.27 16.14 16.96
N GLY A 300 -5.05 16.65 18.18
CA GLY A 300 -5.69 17.88 18.66
C GLY A 300 -5.37 19.09 17.78
N ALA A 301 -4.13 19.25 17.34
CA ALA A 301 -3.73 20.34 16.45
C ALA A 301 -4.51 20.32 15.13
N ARG A 302 -4.72 19.13 14.57
CA ARG A 302 -5.50 18.95 13.35
C ARG A 302 -6.99 19.21 13.60
N SER A 303 -7.53 18.78 14.73
CA SER A 303 -8.90 19.09 15.13
C SER A 303 -9.12 20.58 15.37
N GLU A 304 -8.15 21.32 15.90
CA GLU A 304 -8.25 22.78 16.00
C GLU A 304 -8.19 23.45 14.63
N LEU A 305 -7.37 22.91 13.72
CA LEU A 305 -7.24 23.40 12.36
C LEU A 305 -8.54 23.22 11.56
N SER A 306 -9.32 22.16 11.81
CA SER A 306 -10.60 21.96 11.13
C SER A 306 -11.64 23.02 11.46
N TYR A 307 -11.48 23.71 12.61
CA TYR A 307 -12.27 24.87 13.04
C TYR A 307 -11.54 26.21 12.81
N SER A 308 -10.52 26.22 11.94
CA SER A 308 -9.73 27.42 11.59
C SER A 308 -9.05 28.10 12.79
N ARG A 309 -8.78 27.36 13.88
CA ARG A 309 -8.06 27.86 15.07
C ARG A 309 -6.57 27.70 14.88
N PHE A 310 -6.03 28.49 13.96
CA PHE A 310 -4.64 28.38 13.54
C PHE A 310 -3.63 28.53 14.69
N ASP A 311 -3.83 29.46 15.63
CA ASP A 311 -2.85 29.73 16.69
C ASP A 311 -2.81 28.61 17.73
N VAL A 312 -3.98 28.06 18.05
CA VAL A 312 -4.09 26.90 18.94
C VAL A 312 -3.47 25.67 18.27
N SER A 313 -3.75 25.47 16.99
CA SER A 313 -3.13 24.39 16.19
C SER A 313 -1.60 24.49 16.22
N GLN A 314 -1.05 25.69 15.99
CA GLN A 314 0.39 25.92 16.04
C GLN A 314 0.97 25.60 17.44
N ALA A 315 0.36 26.12 18.51
CA ALA A 315 0.82 25.87 19.88
C ALA A 315 0.80 24.37 20.24
N LEU A 316 -0.21 23.64 19.78
CA LEU A 316 -0.29 22.18 19.97
C LEU A 316 0.80 21.44 19.17
N LEU A 317 1.13 21.88 17.96
CA LEU A 317 2.22 21.30 17.18
C LEU A 317 3.60 21.59 17.80
N GLU A 318 3.81 22.78 18.34
CA GLU A 318 5.04 23.13 19.08
C GLU A 318 5.22 22.22 20.30
N ARG A 319 4.14 21.99 21.06
CA ARG A 319 4.13 21.04 22.16
C ARG A 319 4.36 19.60 21.69
N ALA A 320 3.73 19.19 20.59
CA ALA A 320 3.95 17.88 19.98
C ALA A 320 5.42 17.69 19.61
N LEU A 321 6.06 18.71 19.03
CA LEU A 321 7.47 18.66 18.64
C LEU A 321 8.38 18.52 19.87
N ALA A 322 8.12 19.29 20.94
CA ALA A 322 8.87 19.25 22.18
C ALA A 322 8.81 17.88 22.88
N GLU A 323 7.63 17.28 22.93
CA GLU A 323 7.40 15.96 23.56
C GLU A 323 7.72 14.77 22.62
N SER A 324 7.95 15.02 21.32
CA SER A 324 8.22 13.94 20.36
C SER A 324 9.66 13.39 20.48
N PRO A 325 9.82 12.05 20.45
CA PRO A 325 11.12 11.43 20.31
C PRO A 325 11.89 11.94 19.06
N PRO A 326 13.23 11.98 19.08
CA PRO A 326 14.02 12.52 17.96
C PRO A 326 13.68 11.91 16.60
N LYS A 327 13.43 10.59 16.55
CA LYS A 327 13.07 9.86 15.32
C LYS A 327 11.72 10.25 14.73
N THR A 328 10.80 10.80 15.54
CA THR A 328 9.43 11.14 15.13
C THR A 328 9.23 12.65 14.94
N ARG A 329 10.22 13.49 15.28
CA ARG A 329 10.17 14.95 15.11
C ARG A 329 9.86 15.35 13.67
N ALA A 330 10.42 14.65 12.70
CA ALA A 330 10.19 14.90 11.27
C ALA A 330 8.70 14.86 10.90
N ILE A 331 7.92 13.95 11.51
CA ILE A 331 6.47 13.84 11.26
C ILE A 331 5.75 15.11 11.72
N VAL A 332 6.11 15.63 12.90
CA VAL A 332 5.50 16.87 13.43
C VAL A 332 5.95 18.09 12.63
N MET A 333 7.22 18.14 12.21
CA MET A 333 7.73 19.23 11.37
C MET A 333 7.04 19.29 10.00
N LEU A 334 6.68 18.14 9.40
CA LEU A 334 5.89 18.08 8.17
C LEU A 334 4.50 18.71 8.36
N GLU A 335 3.87 18.44 9.50
CA GLU A 335 2.54 18.98 9.81
C GLU A 335 2.60 20.49 10.09
N GLN A 336 3.66 20.95 10.74
CA GLN A 336 3.94 22.38 10.90
C GLN A 336 4.23 23.08 9.56
N SER A 337 4.99 22.46 8.64
CA SER A 337 5.27 23.08 7.34
C SER A 337 4.01 23.25 6.51
N ARG A 338 3.10 22.26 6.56
CA ARG A 338 1.78 22.34 5.91
C ARG A 338 0.90 23.42 6.53
N LEU A 339 0.98 23.63 7.84
CA LEU A 339 0.25 24.71 8.52
C LEU A 339 0.75 26.09 8.06
N TYR A 340 2.08 26.27 7.96
CA TYR A 340 2.67 27.50 7.42
C TYR A 340 2.25 27.75 5.97
N GLU A 341 2.28 26.72 5.13
CA GLU A 341 1.81 26.81 3.74
C GLU A 341 0.32 27.19 3.66
N LEU A 342 -0.54 26.59 4.50
CA LEU A 342 -1.97 26.91 4.53
C LEU A 342 -2.22 28.36 4.97
N ARG A 343 -1.41 28.90 5.88
CA ARG A 343 -1.42 30.32 6.26
C ARG A 343 -0.84 31.25 5.17
N GLY A 344 -0.18 30.71 4.15
CA GLY A 344 0.47 31.47 3.08
C GLY A 344 1.94 31.83 3.36
N ASP A 345 2.51 31.37 4.47
CA ASP A 345 3.92 31.60 4.82
C ASP A 345 4.83 30.52 4.20
N ILE A 346 5.06 30.65 2.90
CA ILE A 346 5.85 29.67 2.13
C ILE A 346 7.33 29.67 2.55
N GLU A 347 7.88 30.80 2.97
CA GLU A 347 9.28 30.89 3.41
C GLU A 347 9.51 30.22 4.76
N ALA A 348 8.58 30.37 5.73
CA ALA A 348 8.65 29.60 6.97
C ALA A 348 8.53 28.10 6.70
N ALA A 349 7.62 27.68 5.81
CA ALA A 349 7.49 26.27 5.40
C ALA A 349 8.81 25.74 4.79
N ARG A 350 9.43 26.49 3.87
CA ARG A 350 10.74 26.17 3.28
C ARG A 350 11.85 26.10 4.33
N GLY A 351 11.90 27.05 5.25
CA GLY A 351 12.85 27.08 6.36
C GLY A 351 12.76 25.83 7.23
N LEU A 352 11.54 25.47 7.62
CA LEU A 352 11.28 24.30 8.45
C LEU A 352 11.63 22.99 7.74
N LEU A 353 11.26 22.83 6.47
CA LEU A 353 11.60 21.64 5.67
C LEU A 353 13.11 21.53 5.44
N ARG A 354 13.83 22.64 5.25
CA ARG A 354 15.31 22.63 5.20
C ARG A 354 15.91 22.14 6.53
N SER A 355 15.39 22.59 7.66
CA SER A 355 15.83 22.11 8.98
C SER A 355 15.53 20.61 9.15
N ALA A 356 14.31 20.19 8.80
CA ALA A 356 13.87 18.80 8.91
C ALA A 356 14.76 17.84 8.09
N ARG A 357 15.13 18.22 6.85
CA ARG A 357 16.05 17.43 6.01
C ARG A 357 17.43 17.27 6.62
N LYS A 358 17.93 18.29 7.33
CA LYS A 358 19.21 18.21 8.05
C LYS A 358 19.11 17.28 9.25
N SER A 359 18.04 17.37 10.03
CA SER A 359 17.87 16.56 11.24
C SER A 359 17.45 15.11 10.97
N ALA A 360 16.73 14.86 9.88
CA ALA A 360 16.11 13.57 9.55
C ALA A 360 16.42 13.15 8.12
N ARG A 361 17.71 13.05 7.78
CA ARG A 361 18.19 12.71 6.44
C ARG A 361 17.67 11.36 5.91
N SER A 362 17.27 10.44 6.79
CA SER A 362 16.69 9.15 6.39
C SER A 362 15.20 9.21 6.05
N GLU A 363 14.50 10.31 6.38
CA GLU A 363 13.05 10.42 6.20
C GLU A 363 12.69 11.03 4.84
N TRP A 364 12.48 10.17 3.85
CA TRP A 364 12.18 10.57 2.47
C TRP A 364 10.91 11.43 2.34
N LYS A 365 9.94 11.32 3.26
CA LYS A 365 8.70 12.12 3.21
C LYS A 365 8.95 13.61 3.35
N VAL A 366 9.99 14.01 4.09
CA VAL A 366 10.38 15.43 4.20
C VAL A 366 10.88 15.97 2.86
N PHE A 367 11.65 15.15 2.14
CA PHE A 367 12.12 15.51 0.80
C PHE A 367 10.95 15.57 -0.18
N LEU A 368 10.04 14.59 -0.14
CA LEU A 368 8.84 14.63 -0.98
C LEU A 368 8.01 15.89 -0.71
N GLU A 369 7.73 16.21 0.54
CA GLU A 369 6.97 17.42 0.90
C GLU A 369 7.67 18.71 0.43
N SER A 370 9.01 18.75 0.46
CA SER A 370 9.78 19.87 -0.10
C SER A 370 9.55 20.06 -1.59
N VAL A 371 9.38 18.96 -2.34
CA VAL A 371 9.06 19.03 -3.78
C VAL A 371 7.60 19.44 -3.98
N LEU A 372 6.67 18.83 -3.25
CA LEU A 372 5.24 19.10 -3.36
C LEU A 372 4.89 20.56 -3.00
N LEU A 373 5.54 21.13 -1.98
CA LEU A 373 5.40 22.54 -1.63
C LEU A 373 5.77 23.44 -2.82
N GLU A 374 6.91 23.18 -3.47
CA GLU A 374 7.37 24.00 -4.60
C GLU A 374 6.49 23.79 -5.86
N MET A 375 5.91 22.60 -6.04
CA MET A 375 4.90 22.34 -7.08
C MET A 375 3.63 23.17 -6.85
N ARG A 376 3.10 23.16 -5.63
CA ARG A 376 1.90 23.91 -5.25
C ARG A 376 2.12 25.42 -5.23
N SER A 377 3.36 25.88 -5.03
CA SER A 377 3.76 27.28 -5.17
C SER A 377 4.14 27.67 -6.60
N GLU A 378 3.84 26.84 -7.60
CA GLU A 378 4.14 27.06 -9.04
C GLU A 378 5.62 27.33 -9.35
N ALA A 379 6.53 26.90 -8.48
CA ALA A 379 7.97 27.12 -8.60
C ALA A 379 8.64 25.92 -9.28
N THR A 380 8.25 25.61 -10.53
CA THR A 380 8.67 24.39 -11.26
C THR A 380 10.18 24.17 -11.28
N SER A 381 10.98 25.21 -11.52
CA SER A 381 12.45 25.08 -11.52
C SER A 381 13.01 24.72 -10.14
N ARG A 382 12.40 25.21 -9.05
CA ARG A 382 12.78 24.82 -7.68
C ARG A 382 12.35 23.38 -7.40
N ALA A 383 11.12 23.01 -7.77
CA ALA A 383 10.61 21.66 -7.62
C ALA A 383 11.50 20.62 -8.33
N LEU A 384 11.90 20.88 -9.58
CA LEU A 384 12.83 20.02 -10.32
C LEU A 384 14.18 19.85 -9.61
N ARG A 385 14.77 20.95 -9.13
CA ARG A 385 16.04 20.90 -8.38
C ARG A 385 15.90 20.11 -7.09
N GLU A 386 14.82 20.32 -6.34
CA GLU A 386 14.59 19.62 -5.07
C GLU A 386 14.29 18.14 -5.30
N ALA A 387 13.57 17.77 -6.36
CA ALA A 387 13.31 16.38 -6.72
C ALA A 387 14.60 15.62 -7.07
N ARG A 388 15.48 16.21 -7.89
CA ARG A 388 16.78 15.61 -8.23
C ARG A 388 17.67 15.44 -6.99
N ARG A 389 17.76 16.48 -6.14
CA ARG A 389 18.51 16.42 -4.87
C ARG A 389 17.94 15.37 -3.91
N ALA A 390 16.62 15.23 -3.85
CA ALA A 390 15.97 14.20 -3.05
C ALA A 390 16.37 12.80 -3.53
N LEU A 391 16.41 12.58 -4.84
CA LEU A 391 16.82 11.31 -5.43
C LEU A 391 18.31 11.02 -5.27
N GLU A 392 19.20 12.00 -5.16
CA GLU A 392 20.61 11.75 -4.79
C GLU A 392 20.74 11.04 -3.44
N VAL A 393 19.84 11.32 -2.49
CA VAL A 393 19.81 10.72 -1.15
C VAL A 393 18.93 9.47 -1.10
N HIS A 394 17.79 9.49 -1.81
CA HIS A 394 16.71 8.51 -1.70
C HIS A 394 16.37 7.85 -3.04
N ARG A 395 17.39 7.37 -3.76
CA ARG A 395 17.26 6.73 -5.09
C ARG A 395 16.20 5.64 -5.17
N GLY A 396 16.04 4.85 -4.10
CA GLY A 396 15.05 3.76 -4.03
C GLY A 396 13.60 4.17 -3.75
N THR A 397 13.24 5.46 -3.84
CA THR A 397 11.89 5.96 -3.49
C THR A 397 11.05 6.23 -4.72
N GLY A 398 10.11 5.32 -5.02
CA GLY A 398 9.21 5.41 -6.17
C GLY A 398 8.42 6.71 -6.28
N ARG A 399 7.89 7.24 -5.16
CA ARG A 399 7.12 8.50 -5.16
C ARG A 399 7.92 9.73 -5.57
N LEU A 400 9.23 9.76 -5.27
CA LEU A 400 10.10 10.86 -5.70
C LEU A 400 10.34 10.79 -7.22
N TRP A 401 10.53 9.58 -7.76
CA TRP A 401 10.62 9.36 -9.19
C TRP A 401 9.31 9.73 -9.90
N ALA A 402 8.16 9.30 -9.39
CA ALA A 402 6.85 9.63 -9.95
C ALA A 402 6.65 11.15 -10.05
N VAL A 403 6.94 11.90 -8.99
CA VAL A 403 6.86 13.36 -9.01
C VAL A 403 7.86 13.99 -9.99
N LEU A 404 9.09 13.46 -10.09
CA LEU A 404 10.05 13.96 -11.07
C LEU A 404 9.56 13.72 -12.50
N ILE A 405 8.96 12.57 -12.80
CA ILE A 405 8.37 12.26 -14.11
C ILE A 405 7.25 13.26 -14.46
N GLN A 406 6.39 13.60 -13.50
CA GLN A 406 5.35 14.62 -13.67
C GLN A 406 5.94 15.99 -13.98
N LEU A 407 6.95 16.42 -13.21
CA LEU A 407 7.62 17.72 -13.38
C LEU A 407 8.30 17.87 -14.74
N GLU A 408 8.85 16.79 -15.28
CA GLU A 408 9.53 16.78 -16.58
C GLU A 408 8.57 16.95 -17.77
N GLN A 409 7.25 16.95 -17.55
CA GLN A 409 6.31 17.33 -18.60
C GLN A 409 6.61 18.72 -19.15
N ALA A 410 7.08 19.65 -18.31
CA ALA A 410 7.48 20.98 -18.74
C ALA A 410 8.64 20.96 -19.77
N SER A 411 9.44 19.89 -19.78
CA SER A 411 10.53 19.64 -20.73
C SER A 411 10.10 18.80 -21.95
N GLY A 412 8.84 18.35 -21.98
CA GLY A 412 8.26 17.51 -23.04
C GLY A 412 8.37 16.00 -22.80
N VAL A 413 7.58 15.23 -23.55
CA VAL A 413 7.38 13.78 -23.35
C VAL A 413 8.67 12.96 -23.42
N HIS A 414 9.61 13.32 -24.30
CA HIS A 414 10.89 12.59 -24.41
C HIS A 414 11.78 12.74 -23.17
N HIS A 415 11.69 13.87 -22.45
CA HIS A 415 12.37 14.03 -21.16
C HIS A 415 11.68 13.18 -20.09
N GLN A 416 10.34 13.18 -20.05
CA GLN A 416 9.56 12.32 -19.15
C GLN A 416 9.90 10.84 -19.33
N LEU A 417 9.93 10.34 -20.57
CA LEU A 417 10.26 8.95 -20.87
C LEU A 417 11.68 8.57 -20.44
N ARG A 418 12.67 9.46 -20.61
CA ARG A 418 14.04 9.21 -20.13
C ARG A 418 14.12 9.09 -18.62
N VAL A 419 13.41 9.96 -17.89
CA VAL A 419 13.34 9.86 -16.42
C VAL A 419 12.56 8.63 -15.99
N PHE A 420 11.47 8.29 -16.68
CA PHE A 420 10.71 7.06 -16.44
C PHE A 420 11.57 5.80 -16.63
N GLN A 421 12.36 5.74 -17.70
CA GLN A 421 13.35 4.68 -17.93
C GLN A 421 14.35 4.56 -16.79
N GLN A 422 14.94 5.69 -16.38
CA GLN A 422 15.87 5.71 -15.27
C GLN A 422 15.21 5.26 -13.95
N ALA A 423 13.97 5.69 -13.71
CA ALA A 423 13.19 5.27 -12.56
C ALA A 423 12.95 3.75 -12.57
N LEU A 424 12.62 3.15 -13.71
CA LEU A 424 12.41 1.70 -13.79
C LEU A 424 13.69 0.89 -13.54
N LEU A 425 14.87 1.43 -13.85
CA LEU A 425 16.15 0.80 -13.51
C LEU A 425 16.41 0.80 -12.00
N GLU A 426 16.05 1.89 -11.32
CA GLU A 426 16.29 2.09 -9.88
C GLU A 426 15.20 1.47 -8.99
N VAL A 427 13.94 1.57 -9.40
CA VAL A 427 12.73 1.16 -8.66
C VAL A 427 11.74 0.37 -9.55
N PRO A 428 12.15 -0.79 -10.12
CA PRO A 428 11.34 -1.54 -11.10
C PRO A 428 10.00 -2.08 -10.56
N LYS A 429 9.82 -2.09 -9.24
CA LYS A 429 8.62 -2.56 -8.55
C LYS A 429 7.82 -1.43 -7.91
N SER A 430 8.03 -0.17 -8.33
CA SER A 430 7.19 0.94 -7.86
C SER A 430 5.99 1.09 -8.76
N GLY A 431 4.80 0.79 -8.23
CA GLY A 431 3.56 0.99 -8.97
C GLY A 431 3.26 2.47 -9.23
N GLU A 432 3.77 3.40 -8.41
CA GLU A 432 3.65 4.83 -8.70
C GLU A 432 4.36 5.20 -10.00
N VAL A 433 5.59 4.70 -10.20
CA VAL A 433 6.36 4.95 -11.43
C VAL A 433 5.65 4.34 -12.64
N TRP A 434 5.19 3.09 -12.54
CA TRP A 434 4.42 2.44 -13.60
C TRP A 434 3.13 3.20 -13.95
N CYS A 435 2.42 3.72 -12.93
CA CYS A 435 1.24 4.53 -13.13
C CYS A 435 1.55 5.86 -13.86
N GLU A 436 2.72 6.47 -13.62
CA GLU A 436 3.15 7.65 -14.42
C GLU A 436 3.44 7.27 -15.88
N GLY A 437 4.03 6.11 -16.13
CA GLY A 437 4.16 5.56 -17.48
C GLY A 437 2.81 5.44 -18.20
N ALA A 438 1.79 4.96 -17.48
CA ALA A 438 0.43 4.91 -17.98
C ALA A 438 -0.14 6.31 -18.24
N ARG A 439 0.04 7.27 -17.33
CA ARG A 439 -0.39 8.67 -17.51
C ARG A 439 0.25 9.33 -18.73
N ILE A 440 1.52 9.06 -19.00
CA ILE A 440 2.20 9.53 -20.24
C ILE A 440 1.48 8.99 -21.49
N CYS A 441 1.05 7.72 -21.46
CA CYS A 441 0.36 7.08 -22.58
C CYS A 441 -1.14 7.39 -22.65
N LEU A 442 -1.75 7.87 -21.55
CA LEU A 442 -3.14 8.31 -21.47
C LEU A 442 -3.31 9.81 -21.71
N ASN A 443 -2.22 10.57 -21.76
CA ASN A 443 -2.28 11.99 -22.05
C ASN A 443 -2.59 12.21 -23.55
N PRO A 444 -3.74 12.81 -23.92
CA PRO A 444 -4.17 12.88 -25.32
C PRO A 444 -3.24 13.71 -26.20
N PHE A 445 -2.47 14.65 -25.61
CA PHE A 445 -1.50 15.48 -26.31
C PHE A 445 -0.11 14.82 -26.44
N SER A 446 0.15 13.74 -25.69
CA SER A 446 1.43 13.05 -25.72
C SER A 446 1.70 12.43 -27.09
N ASP A 447 2.94 12.53 -27.57
CA ASP A 447 3.40 11.85 -28.79
C ASP A 447 3.52 10.33 -28.57
N CYS A 448 3.32 9.87 -27.34
CA CYS A 448 3.34 8.47 -26.94
C CYS A 448 1.95 7.97 -26.52
N PHE A 449 0.87 8.69 -26.86
CA PHE A 449 -0.49 8.26 -26.53
C PHE A 449 -0.77 6.86 -27.08
N ASN A 450 -1.04 5.90 -26.19
CA ASN A 450 -1.19 4.49 -26.52
C ASN A 450 -1.95 3.75 -25.41
N LEU A 451 -3.19 3.36 -25.71
CA LEU A 451 -4.08 2.70 -24.75
C LEU A 451 -3.62 1.28 -24.36
N GLU A 452 -3.00 0.54 -25.28
CA GLU A 452 -2.47 -0.80 -25.03
C GLU A 452 -1.24 -0.75 -24.12
N ALA A 453 -0.34 0.21 -24.36
CA ALA A 453 0.79 0.46 -23.47
C ALA A 453 0.33 0.88 -22.07
N ALA A 454 -0.65 1.77 -21.98
CA ALA A 454 -1.24 2.19 -20.72
C ALA A 454 -1.82 1.01 -19.93
N HIS A 455 -2.52 0.09 -20.61
CA HIS A 455 -3.02 -1.15 -20.00
C HIS A 455 -1.88 -1.95 -19.33
N ASN A 456 -0.83 -2.26 -20.09
CA ASN A 456 0.30 -3.04 -19.59
C ASN A 456 1.01 -2.36 -18.42
N PHE A 457 1.16 -1.04 -18.47
CA PHE A 457 1.73 -0.27 -17.37
C PHE A 457 0.85 -0.31 -16.10
N LEU A 458 -0.47 -0.25 -16.24
CA LEU A 458 -1.40 -0.29 -15.10
C LEU A 458 -1.49 -1.68 -14.49
N ASP A 459 -1.36 -2.76 -15.28
CA ASP A 459 -1.20 -4.12 -14.78
C ASP A 459 0.01 -4.23 -13.85
N PHE A 460 1.18 -3.75 -14.30
CA PHE A 460 2.37 -3.72 -13.45
C PHE A 460 2.18 -2.82 -12.22
N ALA A 461 1.50 -1.68 -12.38
CA ALA A 461 1.27 -0.76 -11.27
C ALA A 461 0.46 -1.41 -10.14
N ILE A 462 -0.65 -2.07 -10.49
CA ILE A 462 -1.51 -2.77 -9.53
C ILE A 462 -0.82 -4.01 -8.98
N GLU A 463 -0.09 -4.77 -9.80
CA GLU A 463 0.62 -5.97 -9.32
C GLU A 463 1.68 -5.61 -8.27
N PHE A 464 2.50 -4.58 -8.55
CA PHE A 464 3.61 -4.24 -7.68
C PHE A 464 3.22 -3.39 -6.48
N THR A 465 2.21 -2.52 -6.60
CA THR A 465 1.83 -1.61 -5.52
C THR A 465 0.32 -1.39 -5.47
N PRO A 466 -0.45 -2.42 -5.07
CA PRO A 466 -1.91 -2.32 -5.00
C PRO A 466 -2.42 -1.34 -3.94
N GLN A 467 -1.57 -0.86 -3.02
CA GLN A 467 -1.97 0.16 -2.04
C GLN A 467 -2.08 1.58 -2.64
N TYR A 468 -1.56 1.79 -3.86
CA TYR A 468 -1.63 3.06 -4.57
C TYR A 468 -2.95 3.15 -5.36
N GLY A 469 -3.88 3.96 -4.88
CA GLY A 469 -5.26 4.01 -5.39
C GLY A 469 -5.39 4.65 -6.77
N ASP A 470 -4.46 5.54 -7.13
CA ASP A 470 -4.49 6.22 -8.43
C ASP A 470 -4.37 5.23 -9.59
N SER A 471 -3.63 4.12 -9.44
CA SER A 471 -3.53 3.09 -10.48
C SER A 471 -4.88 2.47 -10.83
N PHE A 472 -5.75 2.26 -9.84
CA PHE A 472 -7.11 1.75 -10.10
C PHE A 472 -7.99 2.80 -10.78
N ILE A 473 -7.84 4.08 -10.42
CA ILE A 473 -8.62 5.17 -11.03
C ILE A 473 -8.20 5.39 -12.49
N GLU A 474 -6.90 5.35 -12.79
CA GLU A 474 -6.40 5.43 -14.16
C GLU A 474 -6.79 4.20 -14.99
N TYR A 475 -6.82 3.01 -14.39
CA TYR A 475 -7.32 1.81 -15.06
C TYR A 475 -8.81 1.96 -15.35
N LEU A 476 -9.60 2.45 -14.41
CA LEU A 476 -11.02 2.72 -14.67
C LEU A 476 -11.21 3.76 -15.79
N ARG A 477 -10.38 4.80 -15.87
CA ARG A 477 -10.37 5.74 -17.01
C ARG A 477 -10.09 5.03 -18.32
N LEU A 478 -9.04 4.21 -18.38
CA LEU A 478 -8.69 3.43 -19.57
C LEU A 478 -9.86 2.55 -20.01
N MET A 479 -10.51 1.85 -19.07
CA MET A 479 -11.66 0.98 -19.35
C MET A 479 -12.85 1.75 -19.92
N MET A 480 -13.13 2.95 -19.41
CA MET A 480 -14.15 3.84 -19.96
C MET A 480 -13.80 4.33 -21.38
N LEU A 481 -12.52 4.60 -21.65
CA LEU A 481 -12.06 5.04 -22.97
C LEU A 481 -12.16 3.94 -24.03
N VAL A 482 -11.84 2.69 -23.67
CA VAL A 482 -11.93 1.54 -24.60
C VAL A 482 -13.32 0.92 -24.67
N GLY A 483 -14.26 1.33 -23.81
CA GLY A 483 -15.59 0.73 -23.72
C GLY A 483 -15.55 -0.71 -23.20
N ALA A 484 -14.78 -0.97 -22.14
CA ALA A 484 -14.61 -2.30 -21.57
C ALA A 484 -15.95 -2.87 -21.04
N PRO A 485 -16.18 -4.20 -21.15
CA PRO A 485 -17.35 -4.86 -20.58
C PRO A 485 -17.50 -4.65 -19.07
N ASP A 486 -18.75 -4.59 -18.59
CA ASP A 486 -19.06 -4.43 -17.16
C ASP A 486 -18.41 -5.52 -16.29
N ALA A 487 -18.27 -6.74 -16.81
CA ALA A 487 -17.62 -7.84 -16.10
C ALA A 487 -16.14 -7.55 -15.78
N ASP A 488 -15.43 -6.90 -16.70
CA ASP A 488 -14.04 -6.52 -16.46
C ASP A 488 -13.96 -5.38 -15.45
N VAL A 489 -14.89 -4.43 -15.51
CA VAL A 489 -14.97 -3.31 -14.54
C VAL A 489 -15.21 -3.85 -13.13
N GLU A 490 -16.15 -4.79 -12.98
CA GLU A 490 -16.42 -5.43 -11.68
C GLU A 490 -15.19 -6.21 -11.16
N ARG A 491 -14.42 -6.85 -12.06
CA ARG A 491 -13.16 -7.49 -11.69
C ARG A 491 -12.14 -6.49 -11.16
N LEU A 492 -11.97 -5.34 -11.82
CA LEU A 492 -11.10 -4.27 -11.34
C LEU A 492 -11.56 -3.73 -9.98
N TRP A 493 -12.88 -3.56 -9.79
CA TRP A 493 -13.46 -3.14 -8.51
C TRP A 493 -13.16 -4.14 -7.41
N GLN A 494 -13.35 -5.44 -7.66
CA GLN A 494 -13.06 -6.49 -6.69
C GLN A 494 -11.56 -6.50 -6.31
N LEU A 495 -10.66 -6.33 -7.30
CA LEU A 495 -9.22 -6.20 -7.03
C LEU A 495 -8.92 -4.98 -6.14
N CYS A 496 -9.53 -3.84 -6.44
CA CYS A 496 -9.35 -2.62 -5.66
C CYS A 496 -9.89 -2.76 -4.22
N ILE A 497 -11.09 -3.32 -4.05
CA ILE A 497 -11.70 -3.59 -2.73
C ILE A 497 -10.79 -4.52 -1.90
N ASN A 498 -10.20 -5.53 -2.53
CA ASN A 498 -9.26 -6.44 -1.89
C ASN A 498 -7.93 -5.78 -1.53
N ALA A 499 -7.46 -4.84 -2.34
CA ALA A 499 -6.20 -4.13 -2.16
C ALA A 499 -6.22 -3.09 -1.04
N GLU A 500 -7.40 -2.53 -0.74
CA GLU A 500 -7.63 -1.44 0.23
C GLU A 500 -6.63 -0.27 0.06
N PRO A 501 -6.64 0.43 -1.09
CA PRO A 501 -5.70 1.51 -1.32
C PRO A 501 -5.81 2.61 -0.26
N ASN A 502 -4.65 3.12 0.17
CA ASN A 502 -4.55 4.06 1.28
C ASN A 502 -3.76 5.33 0.96
N TYR A 503 -3.32 5.50 -0.29
CA TYR A 503 -2.76 6.76 -0.77
C TYR A 503 -2.92 6.93 -2.28
N GLY A 504 -2.79 8.18 -2.71
CA GLY A 504 -2.84 8.58 -4.11
C GLY A 504 -3.56 9.92 -4.22
N THR A 505 -3.13 10.77 -5.15
CA THR A 505 -3.69 12.13 -5.25
C THR A 505 -5.13 12.05 -5.78
N LEU A 506 -5.38 11.26 -6.82
CA LEU A 506 -6.72 10.99 -7.33
C LEU A 506 -7.56 10.19 -6.33
N TRP A 507 -6.93 9.24 -5.64
CA TRP A 507 -7.59 8.44 -4.61
C TRP A 507 -8.13 9.32 -3.49
N PHE A 508 -7.31 10.22 -2.95
CA PHE A 508 -7.73 11.14 -1.90
C PHE A 508 -8.70 12.21 -2.42
N HIS A 509 -8.57 12.66 -3.66
CA HIS A 509 -9.57 13.55 -4.27
C HIS A 509 -10.94 12.88 -4.38
N SER A 510 -10.97 11.58 -4.70
CA SER A 510 -12.21 10.78 -4.74
C SER A 510 -12.74 10.46 -3.34
N LYS A 511 -11.87 10.43 -2.33
CA LYS A 511 -12.23 10.14 -0.93
C LYS A 511 -12.66 11.41 -0.20
N ARG A 512 -13.95 11.76 -0.34
CA ARG A 512 -14.53 12.98 0.23
C ARG A 512 -14.60 13.02 1.76
N THR A 513 -14.60 11.85 2.40
CA THR A 513 -14.59 11.75 3.87
C THR A 513 -13.71 10.59 4.29
N VAL A 514 -13.20 10.63 5.52
CA VAL A 514 -12.46 9.50 6.06
C VAL A 514 -13.28 8.22 6.05
N LEU A 515 -14.61 8.31 6.29
CA LEU A 515 -15.61 7.24 6.44
C LEU A 515 -15.81 6.37 5.18
N LEU A 516 -15.50 6.93 4.02
CA LEU A 516 -15.22 6.29 2.72
C LEU A 516 -14.84 4.80 2.79
N THR A 517 -15.74 3.86 2.49
CA THR A 517 -15.32 2.49 2.10
C THR A 517 -14.66 2.54 0.72
N THR A 518 -13.80 1.56 0.40
CA THR A 518 -13.14 1.46 -0.92
C THR A 518 -14.14 1.48 -2.07
N ARG A 519 -15.26 0.76 -1.93
CA ARG A 519 -16.35 0.74 -2.92
C ARG A 519 -16.95 2.12 -3.14
N GLN A 520 -17.24 2.86 -2.07
CA GLN A 520 -17.78 4.21 -2.16
C GLN A 520 -16.77 5.22 -2.75
N VAL A 521 -15.47 5.02 -2.51
CA VAL A 521 -14.43 5.82 -3.17
C VAL A 521 -14.41 5.54 -4.67
N LEU A 522 -14.55 4.27 -5.09
CA LEU A 522 -14.66 3.91 -6.51
C LEU A 522 -15.92 4.47 -7.16
N GLU A 523 -17.06 4.46 -6.47
CA GLU A 523 -18.30 5.09 -6.94
C GLU A 523 -18.09 6.60 -7.18
N SER A 524 -17.47 7.29 -6.22
CA SER A 524 -17.12 8.71 -6.37
C SER A 524 -16.13 8.94 -7.52
N ALA A 525 -15.10 8.10 -7.65
CA ALA A 525 -14.11 8.19 -8.72
C ALA A 525 -14.77 7.97 -10.10
N THR A 526 -15.67 6.98 -10.21
CA THR A 526 -16.43 6.68 -11.43
C THR A 526 -17.25 7.88 -11.89
N GLU A 527 -17.93 8.54 -10.95
CA GLU A 527 -18.72 9.73 -11.26
C GLU A 527 -17.84 10.91 -11.70
N LEU A 528 -16.71 11.14 -11.03
CA LEU A 528 -15.75 12.18 -11.42
C LEU A 528 -15.18 11.92 -12.82
N LEU A 529 -14.75 10.68 -13.09
CA LEU A 529 -14.23 10.27 -14.39
C LEU A 529 -15.27 10.41 -15.50
N ARG A 530 -16.53 10.02 -15.26
CA ARG A 530 -17.61 10.14 -16.23
C ARG A 530 -17.82 11.60 -16.65
N ARG A 531 -17.84 12.52 -15.69
CA ARG A 531 -17.99 13.95 -15.95
C ARG A 531 -16.81 14.49 -16.77
N GLU A 532 -15.59 14.18 -16.35
CA GLU A 532 -14.38 14.67 -17.01
C GLU A 532 -14.21 14.10 -18.42
N LEU A 533 -14.47 12.79 -18.62
CA LEU A 533 -14.44 12.18 -19.95
C LEU A 533 -15.55 12.70 -20.86
N SER A 534 -16.69 13.13 -20.30
CA SER A 534 -17.73 13.80 -21.07
C SER A 534 -17.30 15.20 -21.52
N GLU A 535 -16.62 15.97 -20.65
CA GLU A 535 -16.11 17.31 -20.95
C GLU A 535 -15.01 17.26 -22.02
N TRP A 536 -14.07 16.31 -21.90
CA TRP A 536 -12.91 16.19 -22.78
C TRP A 536 -13.07 15.13 -23.87
N ARG A 537 -14.29 14.69 -24.17
CA ARG A 537 -14.59 13.61 -25.13
C ARG A 537 -13.95 13.86 -26.48
N SER A 538 -14.15 15.05 -27.05
CA SER A 538 -13.61 15.42 -28.36
C SER A 538 -12.08 15.41 -28.41
N VAL A 539 -11.40 15.72 -27.29
CA VAL A 539 -9.94 15.68 -27.18
C VAL A 539 -9.44 14.24 -27.21
N TYR A 540 -10.09 13.34 -26.47
CA TYR A 540 -9.75 11.92 -26.47
C TYR A 540 -10.09 11.24 -27.79
N ASP A 541 -11.23 11.55 -28.40
CA ASP A 541 -11.62 11.01 -29.71
C ASP A 541 -10.59 11.41 -30.78
N ALA A 542 -10.13 12.67 -30.77
CA ALA A 542 -9.07 13.14 -31.67
C ALA A 542 -7.73 12.42 -31.42
N ALA A 543 -7.37 12.19 -30.15
CA ALA A 543 -6.14 11.48 -29.79
C ALA A 543 -6.18 10.00 -30.23
N ILE A 544 -7.33 9.33 -30.05
CA ILE A 544 -7.56 7.95 -30.50
C ILE A 544 -7.50 7.86 -32.03
N ALA A 545 -8.13 8.80 -32.74
CA ALA A 545 -8.05 8.87 -34.20
C ALA A 545 -6.61 9.10 -34.69
N ARG A 546 -5.84 9.97 -34.01
CA ARG A 546 -4.41 10.19 -34.28
C ARG A 546 -3.60 8.91 -34.07
N ALA A 547 -3.85 8.19 -32.98
CA ALA A 547 -3.14 6.95 -32.64
C ALA A 547 -3.45 5.78 -33.58
N ALA A 548 -4.59 5.81 -34.27
CA ALA A 548 -4.92 4.82 -35.30
C ALA A 548 -4.06 4.95 -36.57
N ARG A 549 -3.39 6.10 -36.78
CA ARG A 549 -2.54 6.30 -37.95
C ARG A 549 -1.24 5.47 -37.85
N PRO A 550 -0.84 4.73 -38.91
CA PRO A 550 0.33 3.84 -38.85
C PRO A 550 1.67 4.52 -38.52
N ASP A 551 1.87 5.75 -39.01
CA ASP A 551 3.04 6.60 -38.76
C ASP A 551 3.18 6.94 -37.27
N PHE A 552 2.08 7.37 -36.65
CA PHE A 552 2.04 7.67 -35.23
C PHE A 552 2.20 6.39 -34.39
N ARG A 553 1.45 5.33 -34.73
CA ARG A 553 1.45 4.07 -33.97
C ARG A 553 2.85 3.46 -33.88
N SER A 554 3.58 3.42 -34.99
CA SER A 554 4.96 2.89 -35.02
C SER A 554 5.92 3.74 -34.18
N THR A 555 5.84 5.06 -34.28
CA THR A 555 6.67 6.00 -33.52
C THR A 555 6.40 5.93 -32.01
N ALA A 556 5.12 5.95 -31.62
CA ALA A 556 4.69 5.84 -30.23
C ALA A 556 5.08 4.49 -29.63
N LEU A 557 4.88 3.39 -30.38
CA LEU A 557 5.28 2.05 -29.94
C LEU A 557 6.80 1.95 -29.77
N ALA A 558 7.59 2.51 -30.69
CA ALA A 558 9.05 2.52 -30.57
C ALA A 558 9.52 3.27 -29.31
N ALA A 559 8.93 4.45 -29.04
CA ALA A 559 9.24 5.24 -27.85
C ALA A 559 8.91 4.51 -26.55
N VAL A 560 7.74 3.86 -26.48
CA VAL A 560 7.32 3.06 -25.32
C VAL A 560 8.16 1.79 -25.17
N THR A 561 8.47 1.10 -26.27
CA THR A 561 9.26 -0.15 -26.25
C THR A 561 10.69 0.11 -25.82
N ALA A 562 11.31 1.19 -26.31
CA ALA A 562 12.62 1.64 -25.84
C ALA A 562 12.60 1.89 -24.33
N ALA A 563 11.48 2.34 -23.77
CA ALA A 563 11.33 2.51 -22.33
C ALA A 563 11.21 1.20 -21.54
N MET A 564 10.67 0.14 -22.16
CA MET A 564 10.45 -1.16 -21.54
C MET A 564 11.68 -2.10 -21.56
N LEU A 565 12.49 -2.03 -22.62
CA LEU A 565 13.64 -2.94 -22.83
C LEU A 565 14.75 -2.82 -21.77
N ALA A 566 14.73 -1.76 -20.94
CA ALA A 566 15.61 -1.60 -19.78
C ALA A 566 15.45 -2.71 -18.70
N ARG A 567 14.39 -3.54 -18.76
CA ARG A 567 14.20 -4.70 -17.86
C ARG A 567 15.07 -5.91 -18.17
N THR A 568 15.47 -6.09 -19.43
CA THR A 568 16.35 -7.19 -19.83
C THR A 568 17.77 -6.67 -19.80
N GLY A 569 18.58 -7.09 -18.83
CA GLY A 569 19.97 -6.65 -18.65
C GLY A 569 20.92 -7.06 -19.78
N GLY A 570 20.56 -6.79 -21.03
CA GLY A 570 21.49 -6.74 -22.15
C GLY A 570 22.20 -5.39 -22.09
N SER A 571 23.53 -5.43 -22.04
CA SER A 571 24.37 -4.28 -22.36
C SER A 571 23.98 -3.79 -23.75
N ALA A 572 23.39 -2.61 -23.83
CA ALA A 572 23.35 -1.87 -25.07
C ALA A 572 24.77 -1.31 -25.28
N ASP A 573 25.58 -2.01 -26.08
CA ASP A 573 26.71 -1.38 -26.76
C ASP A 573 26.13 -0.26 -27.63
N SER A 574 26.37 0.98 -27.20
CA SER A 574 25.91 2.18 -27.88
C SER A 574 26.96 2.64 -28.88
N ASP A 575 26.86 2.17 -30.12
CA ASP A 575 27.54 2.75 -31.29
C ASP A 575 26.65 2.69 -32.56
N ALA A 576 25.33 2.74 -32.38
CA ALA A 576 24.41 2.97 -33.49
C ALA A 576 24.16 4.48 -33.66
N PRO A 577 24.30 5.04 -34.88
CA PRO A 577 24.01 6.46 -35.11
C PRO A 577 22.56 6.76 -34.74
N ALA A 578 22.35 7.86 -34.01
CA ALA A 578 21.03 8.32 -33.63
C ALA A 578 20.16 8.47 -34.89
N ALA A 579 19.09 7.67 -34.97
CA ALA A 579 18.10 7.82 -36.04
C ALA A 579 17.58 9.28 -36.02
N PRO A 580 17.32 9.88 -37.20
CA PRO A 580 16.79 11.23 -37.26
C PRO A 580 15.52 11.32 -36.41
N ALA A 581 15.42 12.39 -35.61
CA ALA A 581 14.26 12.60 -34.77
C ALA A 581 13.00 12.56 -35.65
N PRO A 582 12.01 11.70 -35.34
CA PRO A 582 10.78 11.65 -36.11
C PRO A 582 10.13 13.04 -36.12
N LEU A 583 9.54 13.42 -37.26
CA LEU A 583 8.79 14.67 -37.35
C LEU A 583 7.73 14.71 -36.25
N PRO A 584 7.52 15.88 -35.59
CA PRO A 584 6.52 15.99 -34.55
C PRO A 584 5.16 15.59 -35.12
N PRO A 585 4.39 14.75 -34.41
CA PRO A 585 3.12 14.29 -34.92
C PRO A 585 2.18 15.48 -35.12
N PRO A 586 1.27 15.41 -36.10
CA PRO A 586 0.35 16.49 -36.37
C PRO A 586 -0.47 16.84 -35.11
N PRO A 587 -0.73 18.13 -34.88
CA PRO A 587 -1.50 18.58 -33.73
C PRO A 587 -2.91 17.98 -33.76
N LEU A 588 -3.52 17.85 -32.59
CA LEU A 588 -4.91 17.42 -32.49
C LEU A 588 -5.81 18.43 -33.20
N ASN A 589 -6.69 17.95 -34.07
CA ASN A 589 -7.71 18.79 -34.71
C ASN A 589 -8.88 18.96 -33.73
N LEU A 590 -8.86 20.04 -32.96
CA LEU A 590 -9.79 20.29 -31.86
C LEU A 590 -10.85 21.34 -32.25
N PRO A 591 -12.11 21.18 -31.79
CA PRO A 591 -13.14 22.21 -31.95
C PRO A 591 -12.72 23.56 -31.36
N ALA A 592 -12.96 24.65 -32.09
CA ALA A 592 -12.65 26.01 -31.63
C ALA A 592 -13.46 26.45 -30.38
N SER A 593 -14.57 25.77 -30.08
CA SER A 593 -15.41 26.04 -28.90
C SER A 593 -14.88 25.44 -27.59
N LEU A 594 -13.81 24.63 -27.64
CA LEU A 594 -13.25 24.03 -26.43
C LEU A 594 -12.54 25.07 -25.56
N PRO A 595 -12.66 24.99 -24.23
CA PRO A 595 -11.85 25.79 -23.34
C PRO A 595 -10.35 25.51 -23.57
N PRO A 596 -9.46 26.50 -23.36
CA PRO A 596 -8.02 26.31 -23.49
C PRO A 596 -7.56 25.12 -22.67
N VAL A 597 -6.81 24.23 -23.32
CA VAL A 597 -6.32 23.00 -22.71
C VAL A 597 -4.99 22.59 -23.34
N GLU A 598 -4.07 22.11 -22.52
CA GLU A 598 -2.72 21.74 -22.94
C GLU A 598 -2.29 20.38 -22.37
N ALA A 599 -1.19 19.82 -22.88
CA ALA A 599 -0.62 18.56 -22.38
C ALA A 599 -0.39 18.58 -20.86
N ALA A 600 -0.04 19.74 -20.32
CA ALA A 600 0.28 19.95 -18.93
C ALA A 600 -0.95 19.78 -18.02
N ASP A 601 -2.16 19.99 -18.54
CA ASP A 601 -3.42 19.82 -17.80
C ASP A 601 -3.69 18.35 -17.41
N PHE A 602 -3.22 17.38 -18.22
CA PHE A 602 -3.51 15.96 -18.04
C PHE A 602 -2.48 15.19 -17.19
N VAL A 603 -1.44 15.85 -16.69
CA VAL A 603 -0.28 15.19 -16.05
C VAL A 603 -0.64 14.36 -14.81
N THR A 604 -1.56 14.86 -13.97
CA THR A 604 -1.96 14.17 -12.74
C THR A 604 -3.10 13.18 -12.96
N GLY A 605 -3.54 13.02 -14.21
CA GLY A 605 -4.69 12.20 -14.56
C GLY A 605 -6.05 12.83 -14.28
N SER A 606 -6.12 14.06 -13.77
CA SER A 606 -7.35 14.84 -13.76
C SER A 606 -7.04 16.31 -14.03
N VAL A 607 -7.67 16.86 -15.07
CA VAL A 607 -7.57 18.26 -15.48
C VAL A 607 -8.06 19.18 -14.37
N ALA A 608 -9.21 18.87 -13.79
CA ALA A 608 -9.77 19.66 -12.70
C ALA A 608 -8.82 19.70 -11.50
N LEU A 609 -8.34 18.53 -11.06
CA LEU A 609 -7.43 18.44 -9.92
C LEU A 609 -6.09 19.13 -10.19
N ASN A 610 -5.54 18.97 -11.39
CA ASN A 610 -4.29 19.63 -11.78
C ASN A 610 -4.42 21.16 -11.75
N ARG A 611 -5.52 21.69 -12.30
CA ARG A 611 -5.83 23.13 -12.29
C ARG A 611 -6.00 23.66 -10.87
N MET A 612 -6.65 22.90 -9.98
CA MET A 612 -6.74 23.25 -8.56
C MET A 612 -5.36 23.38 -7.90
N HIS A 613 -4.44 22.45 -8.17
CA HIS A 613 -3.07 22.53 -7.64
C HIS A 613 -2.30 23.76 -8.15
N ARG A 614 -2.48 24.13 -9.41
CA ARG A 614 -1.87 25.32 -10.04
C ARG A 614 -2.53 26.63 -9.62
N GLN A 615 -3.68 26.61 -8.96
CA GLN A 615 -4.40 27.82 -8.58
C GLN A 615 -4.73 27.83 -7.10
N LEU A 616 -3.85 27.25 -6.27
CA LEU A 616 -4.06 27.06 -4.83
C LEU A 616 -4.43 28.37 -4.12
N GLY A 617 -3.87 29.51 -4.54
CA GLY A 617 -4.18 30.83 -3.96
C GLY A 617 -5.60 31.35 -4.23
N ARG A 618 -6.30 30.79 -5.22
CA ARG A 618 -7.69 31.18 -5.58
C ARG A 618 -8.75 30.31 -4.89
N LEU A 619 -8.33 29.20 -4.27
CA LEU A 619 -9.22 28.23 -3.64
C LEU A 619 -9.65 28.68 -2.24
N GLY A 620 -10.82 28.22 -1.83
CA GLY A 620 -11.31 28.39 -0.46
C GLY A 620 -10.42 27.67 0.56
N LEU A 621 -10.52 28.03 1.84
CA LEU A 621 -9.68 27.45 2.89
C LEU A 621 -9.81 25.92 2.97
N GLU A 622 -11.03 25.38 2.84
CA GLU A 622 -11.27 23.94 2.90
C GLU A 622 -10.65 23.18 1.73
N GLU A 623 -10.74 23.73 0.51
CA GLU A 623 -10.14 23.16 -0.69
C GLU A 623 -8.60 23.19 -0.61
N ARG A 624 -8.03 24.32 -0.17
CA ARG A 624 -6.58 24.42 0.10
C ARG A 624 -6.13 23.40 1.13
N ARG A 625 -6.88 23.26 2.23
CA ARG A 625 -6.61 22.27 3.27
C ARG A 625 -6.64 20.85 2.70
N ALA A 626 -7.65 20.52 1.89
CA ALA A 626 -7.78 19.20 1.27
C ALA A 626 -6.60 18.87 0.34
N LEU A 627 -6.08 19.85 -0.41
CA LEU A 627 -4.92 19.64 -1.30
C LEU A 627 -3.59 19.55 -0.56
N ILE A 628 -3.37 20.38 0.46
CA ILE A 628 -2.11 20.41 1.22
C ILE A 628 -1.97 19.17 2.11
N TYR A 629 -3.06 18.75 2.75
CA TYR A 629 -3.03 17.62 3.67
C TYR A 629 -3.35 16.28 2.98
N GLY A 630 -3.95 16.31 1.78
CA GLY A 630 -4.60 15.15 1.16
C GLY A 630 -5.95 14.88 1.84
N GLY A 631 -6.99 14.54 1.06
CA GLY A 631 -8.37 14.29 1.52
C GLY A 631 -8.44 13.73 2.94
N ASP A 632 -8.86 14.59 3.87
CA ASP A 632 -8.93 14.41 5.33
C ASP A 632 -7.92 13.42 5.96
N MET A 633 -6.62 13.58 5.68
CA MET A 633 -5.52 12.89 6.39
C MET A 633 -5.34 13.34 7.86
N ILE A 634 -6.41 13.82 8.50
CA ILE A 634 -6.38 14.29 9.89
C ILE A 634 -6.32 13.14 10.90
N VAL A 635 -6.50 11.87 10.49
CA VAL A 635 -6.35 10.72 11.41
C VAL A 635 -5.57 9.57 10.77
N PRO A 636 -4.51 9.05 11.41
CA PRO A 636 -3.72 7.91 10.91
C PRO A 636 -4.47 6.58 10.89
#